data_AF-A0A3D6D741-F1
#
_entry.id   AF-A0A3D6D741-F1
#
_cell.length_a   1.000
_cell.length_b   1.000
_cell.length_c   1.000
_cell.angle_alpha   90.00
_cell.angle_beta   90.00
_cell.angle_gamma   90.00
#
_symmetry.space_group_name_H-M   'P 1'
#
loop_
_entity.id
_entity.type
_entity.pdbx_description
1 polymer ?
#
loop_
_entity_poly.entity_id
_entity_poly.type
_entity_poly.pdbx_seq_one_letter_code
_entity_poly.pdbx_strand_id
1 'polypeptide(L)'
;DSTFIRDPHSAASPEIWNLSCIRCHVTAGVPGHDRNTDQILSTAADLGISCEACHGPGEGHVQWHDQVAEAKASENGLPEGKDPIIQPDSLSAERSTQVCGQCHGMKWWDEKEEWRQTGFDYRPGDDLTATTPIIQPTKMDELPWLQQIVEKNPSLLRDFFWPDGMMRVSGREYNGLLETACHQDGDMSCVSCHSMHKSDPDDMLAKKMETNQACIQCHSSYKKNLSAHTHHAEESQGSQCYNCHMPHTSFALLSAIRSHQVDSPDVAASAATGRPNACNLCHADQSLQWTAEFLNEWYEKPIPEVANEDQEISSVLKHLLQGDAGQRALAAWHLGWPSSKDVSGHHWQPRFLAELLDDPYAAVRYVAYKALKSFSGFESFGYDYVASDKQLQEAQSRAVVIWEKQGNAFPEAQSPQLLLNDSGRVHSEQLQALLDKRDDTPIRLRE
;
A
#
# COMPACT_ATOMS: atom_id res chain seq x y z
N ASP A 1 -18.97 0.23 6.80
CA ASP A 1 -18.42 1.59 7.00
C ASP A 1 -17.04 1.64 7.67
N SER A 2 -16.62 0.63 8.44
CA SER A 2 -15.36 0.66 9.21
C SER A 2 -14.14 -0.02 8.55
N THR A 3 -14.20 -0.34 7.25
CA THR A 3 -13.12 -1.06 6.54
C THR A 3 -11.93 -0.15 6.18
N PHE A 4 -12.15 1.15 6.18
CA PHE A 4 -11.14 2.18 5.89
C PHE A 4 -10.80 2.97 7.15
N ILE A 5 -9.62 3.59 7.18
CA ILE A 5 -9.34 4.60 8.20
C ILE A 5 -10.15 5.83 7.85
N ARG A 6 -11.12 6.13 8.69
CA ARG A 6 -12.04 7.26 8.55
C ARG A 6 -12.20 7.88 9.93
N ASP A 7 -12.09 9.20 9.98
CA ASP A 7 -12.36 9.97 11.19
C ASP A 7 -13.74 9.58 11.77
N PRO A 8 -13.77 9.06 13.02
CA PRO A 8 -15.00 8.62 13.66
C PRO A 8 -15.98 9.76 13.98
N HIS A 9 -15.49 11.01 14.00
CA HIS A 9 -16.30 12.20 14.25
C HIS A 9 -16.86 12.83 12.96
N SER A 10 -16.37 12.39 11.81
CA SER A 10 -16.84 12.85 10.51
C SER A 10 -18.09 12.10 10.07
N ALA A 11 -19.12 12.84 9.64
CA ALA A 11 -20.37 12.26 9.14
C ALA A 11 -20.10 11.25 8.00
N ALA A 12 -20.86 10.15 7.99
CA ALA A 12 -20.88 9.22 6.88
C ALA A 12 -21.37 9.92 5.61
N SER A 13 -20.47 10.09 4.64
CA SER A 13 -20.80 10.52 3.29
C SER A 13 -21.00 9.27 2.44
N PRO A 14 -22.19 9.06 1.85
CA PRO A 14 -22.42 7.94 0.95
C PRO A 14 -21.62 8.16 -0.33
N GLU A 15 -20.88 7.13 -0.75
CA GLU A 15 -20.21 7.12 -2.06
C GLU A 15 -21.22 6.64 -3.11
N ILE A 16 -21.39 7.40 -4.19
CA ILE A 16 -22.31 7.04 -5.28
C ILE A 16 -21.55 6.15 -6.26
N TRP A 17 -21.88 4.86 -6.31
CA TRP A 17 -21.18 3.88 -7.15
C TRP A 17 -21.06 4.33 -8.61
N ASN A 18 -22.13 4.89 -9.17
CA ASN A 18 -22.19 5.37 -10.56
C ASN A 18 -21.26 6.56 -10.82
N LEU A 19 -20.85 7.32 -9.80
CA LEU A 19 -20.00 8.52 -9.95
C LEU A 19 -18.60 8.35 -9.36
N SER A 20 -18.37 7.28 -8.60
CA SER A 20 -17.07 7.00 -7.95
C SER A 20 -16.45 5.69 -8.44
N CYS A 21 -17.24 4.63 -8.59
CA CYS A 21 -16.74 3.27 -8.75
C CYS A 21 -16.83 2.76 -10.20
N ILE A 22 -17.86 3.14 -10.94
CA ILE A 22 -18.12 2.64 -12.32
C ILE A 22 -16.91 2.80 -13.25
N ARG A 23 -16.08 3.84 -13.03
CA ARG A 23 -14.89 4.08 -13.86
C ARG A 23 -13.87 2.94 -13.80
N CYS A 24 -13.77 2.28 -12.66
CA CYS A 24 -12.76 1.25 -12.43
C CYS A 24 -13.33 -0.17 -12.31
N HIS A 25 -14.65 -0.33 -12.19
CA HIS A 25 -15.30 -1.61 -11.82
C HIS A 25 -16.20 -2.20 -12.91
N VAL A 26 -16.27 -1.58 -14.10
CA VAL A 26 -16.96 -2.13 -15.27
C VAL A 26 -16.17 -1.84 -16.54
N THR A 27 -16.50 -2.54 -17.62
CA THR A 27 -15.90 -2.30 -18.94
C THR A 27 -16.76 -1.31 -19.74
N ALA A 28 -16.11 -0.28 -20.30
CA ALA A 28 -16.77 0.80 -21.04
C ALA A 28 -17.95 1.42 -20.28
N GLY A 29 -17.77 1.67 -18.99
CA GLY A 29 -18.78 2.26 -18.11
C GLY A 29 -19.08 3.71 -18.44
N VAL A 30 -20.36 4.03 -18.58
CA VAL A 30 -20.87 5.38 -18.74
C VAL A 30 -21.76 5.69 -17.54
N PRO A 31 -21.41 6.68 -16.68
CA PRO A 31 -22.28 7.07 -15.58
C PRO A 31 -23.65 7.58 -16.03
N GLY A 32 -23.71 8.32 -17.14
CA GLY A 32 -24.96 8.82 -17.71
C GLY A 32 -25.67 9.82 -16.80
N HIS A 33 -24.92 10.72 -16.16
CA HIS A 33 -25.46 11.77 -15.27
C HIS A 33 -25.97 12.97 -16.05
N ASP A 34 -27.28 13.22 -16.03
CA ASP A 34 -27.86 14.46 -16.54
C ASP A 34 -27.76 15.57 -15.48
N ARG A 35 -26.86 16.53 -15.71
CA ARG A 35 -26.64 17.66 -14.80
C ARG A 35 -27.87 18.57 -14.60
N ASN A 36 -28.86 18.53 -15.49
CA ASN A 36 -30.06 19.36 -15.39
C ASN A 36 -31.16 18.72 -14.52
N THR A 37 -31.31 17.40 -14.62
CA THR A 37 -32.36 16.65 -13.92
C THR A 37 -31.84 15.86 -12.71
N ASP A 38 -30.51 15.80 -12.56
CA ASP A 38 -29.78 14.97 -11.59
C ASP A 38 -30.07 13.47 -11.73
N GLN A 39 -30.61 13.04 -12.90
CA GLN A 39 -30.85 11.63 -13.19
C GLN A 39 -29.56 10.92 -13.59
N ILE A 40 -29.41 9.67 -13.16
CA ILE A 40 -28.28 8.80 -13.48
C ILE A 40 -28.82 7.59 -14.24
N LEU A 41 -28.47 7.47 -15.51
CA LEU A 41 -28.85 6.37 -16.39
C LEU A 41 -27.60 5.66 -16.92
N SER A 42 -26.94 4.93 -16.02
CA SER A 42 -25.66 4.31 -16.35
C SER A 42 -25.77 3.14 -17.31
N THR A 43 -24.76 2.99 -18.16
CA THR A 43 -24.58 1.82 -19.04
C THR A 43 -23.17 1.25 -18.87
N ALA A 44 -23.00 -0.01 -19.23
CA ALA A 44 -21.72 -0.69 -19.27
C ALA A 44 -21.77 -1.75 -20.38
N ALA A 45 -20.63 -2.05 -21.00
CA ALA A 45 -20.52 -3.17 -21.92
C ALA A 45 -20.48 -4.51 -21.17
N ASP A 46 -19.78 -4.54 -20.02
CA ASP A 46 -19.66 -5.71 -19.14
C ASP A 46 -19.57 -5.25 -17.67
N LEU A 47 -20.10 -6.04 -16.75
CA LEU A 47 -20.13 -5.79 -15.30
C LEU A 47 -18.85 -6.23 -14.57
N GLY A 48 -17.86 -6.75 -15.28
CA GLY A 48 -16.53 -7.04 -14.74
C GLY A 48 -15.44 -6.09 -15.23
N ILE A 49 -14.21 -6.37 -14.80
CA ILE A 49 -13.02 -6.06 -15.60
C ILE A 49 -12.92 -7.18 -16.63
N SER A 50 -13.46 -6.95 -17.82
CA SER A 50 -13.49 -7.91 -18.90
C SER A 50 -12.32 -7.70 -19.86
N CYS A 51 -12.21 -8.56 -20.88
CA CYS A 51 -11.12 -8.55 -21.86
C CYS A 51 -10.86 -7.14 -22.42
N GLU A 52 -11.91 -6.43 -22.80
CA GLU A 52 -11.80 -5.14 -23.48
C GLU A 52 -11.31 -4.01 -22.58
N ALA A 53 -11.37 -4.16 -21.25
CA ALA A 53 -10.82 -3.19 -20.31
C ALA A 53 -9.28 -3.06 -20.45
N CYS A 54 -8.61 -4.16 -20.82
CA CYS A 54 -7.16 -4.20 -21.02
C CYS A 54 -6.73 -4.31 -22.48
N HIS A 55 -7.59 -4.89 -23.34
CA HIS A 55 -7.27 -5.17 -24.73
C HIS A 55 -7.93 -4.20 -25.73
N GLY A 56 -8.75 -3.27 -25.24
CA GLY A 56 -9.53 -2.36 -26.06
C GLY A 56 -10.76 -3.02 -26.71
N PRO A 57 -11.58 -2.25 -27.45
CA PRO A 57 -12.80 -2.77 -28.07
C PRO A 57 -12.51 -3.90 -29.07
N GLY A 58 -13.19 -5.02 -28.92
CA GLY A 58 -13.00 -6.25 -29.71
C GLY A 58 -13.71 -6.26 -31.05
N GLU A 59 -14.52 -5.24 -31.38
CA GLU A 59 -15.27 -5.20 -32.64
C GLU A 59 -14.33 -5.30 -33.87
N GLY A 60 -13.25 -4.50 -33.89
CA GLY A 60 -12.27 -4.55 -34.98
C GLY A 60 -11.51 -5.88 -35.05
N HIS A 61 -11.29 -6.51 -33.90
CA HIS A 61 -10.66 -7.84 -33.82
C HIS A 61 -11.53 -8.91 -34.48
N VAL A 62 -12.83 -8.94 -34.15
CA VAL A 62 -13.78 -9.88 -34.75
C VAL A 62 -13.86 -9.68 -36.26
N GLN A 63 -14.03 -8.43 -36.71
CA GLN A 63 -14.10 -8.09 -38.14
C GLN A 63 -12.83 -8.52 -38.89
N TRP A 64 -11.66 -8.34 -38.28
CA TRP A 64 -10.38 -8.77 -38.87
C TRP A 64 -10.31 -10.30 -39.04
N HIS A 65 -10.69 -11.07 -38.03
CA HIS A 65 -10.65 -12.53 -38.11
C HIS A 65 -11.72 -13.11 -39.03
N ASP A 66 -12.88 -12.46 -39.15
CA ASP A 66 -13.89 -12.80 -40.16
C ASP A 66 -13.32 -12.63 -41.58
N GLN A 67 -12.66 -11.50 -41.87
CA GLN A 67 -12.00 -11.27 -43.15
C GLN A 67 -10.89 -12.29 -43.43
N VAL A 68 -10.09 -12.64 -42.42
CA VAL A 68 -9.06 -13.69 -42.53
C VAL A 68 -9.68 -15.05 -42.85
N ALA A 69 -10.79 -15.40 -42.19
CA ALA A 69 -11.50 -16.65 -42.43
C ALA A 69 -12.09 -16.70 -43.85
N GLU A 70 -12.69 -15.61 -44.32
CA GLU A 70 -13.21 -15.48 -45.68
C GLU A 70 -12.10 -15.54 -46.74
N ALA A 71 -10.97 -14.86 -46.52
CA ALA A 71 -9.81 -14.91 -47.42
C ALA A 71 -9.27 -16.33 -47.57
N LYS A 72 -9.13 -17.06 -46.45
CA LYS A 72 -8.71 -18.48 -46.46
C LYS A 72 -9.70 -19.39 -47.17
N ALA A 73 -11.01 -19.16 -47.01
CA ALA A 73 -12.05 -19.96 -47.66
C ALA A 73 -12.16 -19.70 -49.16
N SER A 74 -11.79 -18.50 -49.63
CA SER A 74 -11.89 -18.06 -51.03
C SER A 74 -10.59 -18.17 -51.83
N GLU A 75 -9.51 -18.70 -51.24
CA GLU A 75 -8.14 -18.71 -51.80
C GLU A 75 -7.62 -17.32 -52.21
N ASN A 76 -8.22 -16.26 -51.65
CA ASN A 76 -7.78 -14.89 -51.84
C ASN A 76 -6.57 -14.57 -50.94
N GLY A 77 -5.88 -13.46 -51.24
CA GLY A 77 -4.84 -12.93 -50.36
C GLY A 77 -5.41 -12.55 -48.98
N LEU A 78 -4.61 -12.73 -47.92
CA LEU A 78 -4.97 -12.27 -46.57
C LEU A 78 -5.19 -10.75 -46.55
N PRO A 79 -6.08 -10.24 -45.69
CA PRO A 79 -6.27 -8.79 -45.55
C PRO A 79 -4.96 -8.09 -45.16
N GLU A 80 -4.77 -6.86 -45.65
CA GLU A 80 -3.60 -6.03 -45.31
C GLU A 80 -3.71 -5.49 -43.87
N GLY A 81 -2.60 -5.50 -43.13
CA GLY A 81 -2.55 -5.00 -41.75
C GLY A 81 -2.37 -6.11 -40.72
N LYS A 82 -2.74 -5.82 -39.48
CA LYS A 82 -2.67 -6.74 -38.34
C LYS A 82 -3.96 -6.67 -37.53
N ASP A 83 -4.19 -7.71 -36.73
CA ASP A 83 -5.25 -7.73 -35.72
C ASP A 83 -5.17 -6.48 -34.84
N PRO A 84 -6.23 -5.66 -34.77
CA PRO A 84 -6.21 -4.40 -34.04
C PRO A 84 -6.30 -4.57 -32.52
N ILE A 85 -6.54 -5.80 -32.02
CA ILE A 85 -6.60 -6.03 -30.57
C ILE A 85 -5.26 -5.68 -29.90
N ILE A 86 -5.33 -4.97 -28.79
CA ILE A 86 -4.13 -4.57 -28.05
C ILE A 86 -3.64 -5.73 -27.21
N GLN A 87 -2.32 -5.89 -27.11
CA GLN A 87 -1.69 -6.82 -26.19
C GLN A 87 -0.78 -6.01 -25.26
N PRO A 88 -1.11 -5.86 -23.96
CA PRO A 88 -0.34 -5.00 -23.05
C PRO A 88 1.14 -5.36 -22.93
N ASP A 89 1.51 -6.63 -23.14
CA ASP A 89 2.91 -7.10 -23.14
C ASP A 89 3.70 -6.68 -24.39
N SER A 90 3.01 -6.26 -25.44
CA SER A 90 3.57 -5.84 -26.73
C SER A 90 3.64 -4.32 -26.87
N LEU A 91 3.19 -3.58 -25.86
CA LEU A 91 3.28 -2.12 -25.78
C LEU A 91 4.64 -1.68 -25.19
N SER A 92 4.98 -0.39 -25.33
CA SER A 92 6.08 0.19 -24.55
C SER A 92 5.79 0.08 -23.05
N ALA A 93 6.82 0.08 -22.21
CA ALA A 93 6.64 0.01 -20.75
C ALA A 93 5.69 1.09 -20.23
N GLU A 94 5.79 2.31 -20.75
CA GLU A 94 4.89 3.43 -20.45
C GLU A 94 3.43 3.10 -20.80
N ARG A 95 3.14 2.73 -22.06
CA ARG A 95 1.77 2.46 -22.53
C ARG A 95 1.19 1.21 -21.89
N SER A 96 2.00 0.19 -21.65
CA SER A 96 1.63 -1.04 -20.94
C SER A 96 1.18 -0.72 -19.51
N THR A 97 1.97 0.05 -18.78
CA THR A 97 1.66 0.45 -17.40
C THR A 97 0.41 1.31 -17.32
N GLN A 98 0.18 2.19 -18.30
CA GLN A 98 -1.03 3.02 -18.37
C GLN A 98 -2.33 2.21 -18.50
N VAL A 99 -2.29 1.00 -19.09
CA VAL A 99 -3.46 0.08 -19.10
C VAL A 99 -3.90 -0.26 -17.68
N CYS A 100 -2.97 -0.49 -16.77
CA CYS A 100 -3.27 -0.76 -15.36
C CYS A 100 -3.58 0.54 -14.59
N GLY A 101 -2.84 1.61 -14.89
CA GLY A 101 -2.97 2.93 -14.26
C GLY A 101 -4.33 3.60 -14.48
N GLN A 102 -5.08 3.19 -15.51
CA GLN A 102 -6.46 3.67 -15.72
C GLN A 102 -7.35 3.37 -14.50
N CYS A 103 -7.06 2.30 -13.75
CA CYS A 103 -7.76 1.92 -12.51
C CYS A 103 -6.87 2.13 -11.29
N HIS A 104 -5.67 1.54 -11.29
CA HIS A 104 -4.72 1.50 -10.16
C HIS A 104 -3.89 2.79 -10.01
N GLY A 105 -4.50 3.95 -10.29
CA GLY A 105 -3.83 5.24 -10.34
C GLY A 105 -4.58 6.34 -9.60
N MET A 106 -3.83 7.13 -8.83
CA MET A 106 -4.29 8.30 -8.10
C MET A 106 -4.29 9.45 -9.09
N LYS A 107 -5.50 9.88 -9.42
CA LYS A 107 -5.79 10.75 -10.53
C LYS A 107 -6.80 11.80 -10.11
N TRP A 108 -6.84 12.87 -10.88
CA TRP A 108 -7.87 13.88 -10.78
C TRP A 108 -8.89 13.71 -11.91
N TRP A 109 -10.01 14.42 -11.78
CA TRP A 109 -11.03 14.47 -12.82
C TRP A 109 -10.84 15.75 -13.63
N ASP A 110 -10.52 15.60 -14.92
CA ASP A 110 -10.65 16.71 -15.86
C ASP A 110 -12.14 16.86 -16.21
N GLU A 111 -12.75 17.98 -15.80
CA GLU A 111 -14.15 18.25 -16.12
C GLU A 111 -14.39 18.35 -17.62
N LYS A 112 -13.36 18.66 -18.43
CA LYS A 112 -13.47 18.78 -19.89
C LYS A 112 -13.73 17.46 -20.61
N GLU A 113 -13.39 16.34 -19.98
CA GLU A 113 -13.68 15.01 -20.53
C GLU A 113 -15.20 14.73 -20.52
N GLU A 114 -15.97 15.47 -19.69
CA GLU A 114 -17.41 15.24 -19.50
C GLU A 114 -17.71 13.75 -19.16
N TRP A 115 -16.78 13.11 -18.45
CA TRP A 115 -16.78 11.67 -18.20
C TRP A 115 -18.06 11.19 -17.49
N ARG A 116 -18.66 12.07 -16.65
CA ARG A 116 -19.92 11.79 -15.95
C ARG A 116 -21.10 11.61 -16.92
N GLN A 117 -20.98 12.08 -18.16
CA GLN A 117 -22.01 11.98 -19.17
C GLN A 117 -21.70 10.92 -20.21
N THR A 118 -20.45 10.87 -20.68
CA THR A 118 -20.06 10.10 -21.88
C THR A 118 -19.22 8.86 -21.57
N GLY A 119 -18.78 8.70 -20.32
CA GLY A 119 -17.80 7.68 -19.95
C GLY A 119 -16.37 8.14 -20.24
N PHE A 120 -15.43 7.23 -20.08
CA PHE A 120 -14.00 7.53 -20.13
C PHE A 120 -13.46 7.48 -21.58
N ASP A 121 -12.61 8.44 -21.96
CA ASP A 121 -12.13 8.57 -23.34
C ASP A 121 -10.98 7.61 -23.65
N TYR A 122 -10.11 7.36 -22.66
CA TYR A 122 -8.95 6.47 -22.82
C TYR A 122 -9.34 5.09 -23.32
N ARG A 123 -8.56 4.55 -24.27
CA ARG A 123 -8.56 3.14 -24.64
C ARG A 123 -7.18 2.55 -24.40
N PRO A 124 -7.08 1.25 -24.06
CA PRO A 124 -5.79 0.58 -23.96
C PRO A 124 -4.92 0.84 -25.20
N GLY A 125 -3.67 1.25 -24.98
CA GLY A 125 -2.74 1.65 -26.05
C GLY A 125 -2.68 3.16 -26.31
N ASP A 126 -3.68 3.93 -25.87
CA ASP A 126 -3.63 5.40 -25.89
C ASP A 126 -2.65 5.95 -24.83
N ASP A 127 -2.42 7.26 -24.87
CA ASP A 127 -1.78 7.96 -23.76
C ASP A 127 -2.80 8.29 -22.67
N LEU A 128 -2.74 7.59 -21.53
CA LEU A 128 -3.63 7.84 -20.40
C LEU A 128 -3.53 9.29 -19.90
N THR A 129 -2.34 9.88 -19.94
CA THR A 129 -2.11 11.22 -19.38
C THR A 129 -2.71 12.33 -20.22
N ALA A 130 -3.08 12.04 -21.48
CA ALA A 130 -3.74 13.00 -22.36
C ALA A 130 -5.15 13.39 -21.87
N THR A 131 -5.85 12.48 -21.19
CA THR A 131 -7.22 12.72 -20.68
C THR A 131 -7.34 12.57 -19.17
N THR A 132 -6.33 11.97 -18.51
CA THR A 132 -6.34 11.70 -17.07
C THR A 132 -5.16 12.36 -16.37
N PRO A 133 -5.39 13.48 -15.67
CA PRO A 133 -4.37 14.09 -14.84
C PRO A 133 -3.99 13.16 -13.69
N ILE A 134 -2.72 12.71 -13.67
CA ILE A 134 -2.18 11.86 -12.61
C ILE A 134 -1.59 12.72 -11.50
N ILE A 135 -1.95 12.44 -10.25
CA ILE A 135 -1.45 13.18 -9.09
C ILE A 135 -0.06 12.65 -8.73
N GLN A 136 0.97 13.50 -8.89
CA GLN A 136 2.36 13.20 -8.53
C GLN A 136 2.88 14.35 -7.63
N PRO A 137 2.91 14.17 -6.29
CA PRO A 137 3.36 15.21 -5.36
C PRO A 137 4.80 15.67 -5.61
N THR A 138 5.67 14.76 -6.06
CA THR A 138 7.08 15.02 -6.40
C THR A 138 7.26 15.97 -7.58
N LYS A 139 6.23 16.14 -8.43
CA LYS A 139 6.23 17.00 -9.62
C LYS A 139 5.29 18.20 -9.46
N MET A 140 4.98 18.61 -8.24
CA MET A 140 4.03 19.69 -7.99
C MET A 140 4.40 21.01 -8.67
N ASP A 141 5.69 21.31 -8.80
CA ASP A 141 6.18 22.52 -9.48
C ASP A 141 5.92 22.51 -11.00
N GLU A 142 5.77 21.33 -11.59
CA GLU A 142 5.48 21.11 -13.02
C GLU A 142 3.97 20.99 -13.30
N LEU A 143 3.14 20.91 -12.24
CA LEU A 143 1.71 20.65 -12.32
C LEU A 143 0.89 21.78 -11.66
N PRO A 144 0.73 22.97 -12.30
CA PRO A 144 -0.02 24.09 -11.73
C PRO A 144 -1.47 23.75 -11.36
N TRP A 145 -2.09 22.82 -12.10
CA TRP A 145 -3.45 22.35 -11.81
C TRP A 145 -3.52 21.62 -10.46
N LEU A 146 -2.47 20.87 -10.10
CA LEU A 146 -2.40 20.14 -8.84
C LEU A 146 -2.26 21.09 -7.65
N GLN A 147 -1.42 22.13 -7.77
CA GLN A 147 -1.28 23.16 -6.74
C GLN A 147 -2.63 23.78 -6.35
N GLN A 148 -3.42 24.20 -7.36
CA GLN A 148 -4.73 24.80 -7.14
C GLN A 148 -5.73 23.85 -6.46
N ILE A 149 -5.64 22.55 -6.75
CA ILE A 149 -6.50 21.55 -6.12
C ILE A 149 -6.11 21.33 -4.67
N VAL A 150 -4.81 21.23 -4.38
CA VAL A 150 -4.29 21.02 -3.02
C VAL A 150 -4.60 22.22 -2.14
N GLU A 151 -4.49 23.45 -2.65
CA GLU A 151 -4.91 24.67 -1.95
C GLU A 151 -6.39 24.62 -1.52
N LYS A 152 -7.26 24.06 -2.37
CA LYS A 152 -8.69 23.89 -2.08
C LYS A 152 -9.00 22.65 -1.23
N ASN A 153 -8.11 21.65 -1.24
CA ASN A 153 -8.29 20.36 -0.59
C ASN A 153 -6.99 20.00 0.18
N PRO A 154 -6.71 20.68 1.31
CA PRO A 154 -5.40 20.58 1.97
C PRO A 154 -5.09 19.18 2.52
N SER A 155 -6.09 18.32 2.75
CA SER A 155 -5.87 16.94 3.17
C SER A 155 -5.56 15.98 2.02
N LEU A 156 -5.78 16.37 0.76
CA LEU A 156 -5.72 15.47 -0.39
C LEU A 156 -4.40 14.70 -0.47
N LEU A 157 -3.27 15.38 -0.31
CA LEU A 157 -1.98 14.68 -0.40
C LEU A 157 -1.77 13.78 0.80
N ARG A 158 -2.02 14.28 2.02
CA ARG A 158 -1.83 13.52 3.26
C ARG A 158 -2.71 12.27 3.33
N ASP A 159 -3.89 12.27 2.73
CA ASP A 159 -4.83 11.15 2.74
C ASP A 159 -4.40 9.99 1.82
N PHE A 160 -3.51 10.24 0.85
CA PHE A 160 -3.08 9.24 -0.15
C PHE A 160 -1.56 9.04 -0.23
N PHE A 161 -0.76 10.00 0.23
CA PHE A 161 0.69 10.00 0.14
C PHE A 161 1.34 10.28 1.49
N TRP A 162 2.49 9.65 1.71
CA TRP A 162 3.48 10.11 2.67
C TRP A 162 4.00 11.50 2.24
N PRO A 163 4.54 12.32 3.18
CA PRO A 163 5.05 13.65 2.84
C PRO A 163 6.15 13.69 1.77
N ASP A 164 6.86 12.60 1.53
CA ASP A 164 7.86 12.46 0.45
C ASP A 164 7.26 12.12 -0.92
N GLY A 165 5.94 11.96 -1.01
CA GLY A 165 5.23 11.63 -2.24
C GLY A 165 5.07 10.13 -2.48
N MET A 166 5.57 9.24 -1.61
CA MET A 166 5.28 7.81 -1.73
C MET A 166 3.83 7.52 -1.36
N MET A 167 3.20 6.60 -2.09
CA MET A 167 1.84 6.16 -1.81
C MET A 167 1.72 5.54 -0.41
N ARG A 168 0.67 5.89 0.34
CA ARG A 168 0.37 5.33 1.68
C ARG A 168 -0.90 4.47 1.71
N VAL A 169 -1.58 4.31 0.58
CA VAL A 169 -2.79 3.48 0.41
C VAL A 169 -2.67 2.55 -0.80
N SER A 170 -3.43 1.46 -0.83
CA SER A 170 -3.44 0.54 -1.99
C SER A 170 -4.41 1.01 -3.09
N GLY A 171 -4.43 0.29 -4.21
CA GLY A 171 -5.25 0.57 -5.39
C GLY A 171 -4.70 1.73 -6.23
N ARG A 172 -3.44 2.13 -5.97
CA ARG A 172 -2.78 3.33 -6.51
C ARG A 172 -1.32 3.04 -6.88
N GLU A 173 -1.03 1.78 -7.17
CA GLU A 173 0.31 1.23 -7.41
C GLU A 173 0.98 1.86 -8.64
N TYR A 174 0.20 2.34 -9.61
CA TYR A 174 0.71 3.06 -10.76
C TYR A 174 1.53 4.28 -10.36
N ASN A 175 1.08 5.06 -9.37
CA ASN A 175 1.82 6.23 -8.90
C ASN A 175 3.16 5.82 -8.30
N GLY A 176 3.20 4.74 -7.53
CA GLY A 176 4.47 4.24 -6.99
C GLY A 176 5.41 3.79 -8.10
N LEU A 177 4.91 3.06 -9.09
CA LEU A 177 5.69 2.60 -10.24
C LEU A 177 6.26 3.76 -11.07
N LEU A 178 5.50 4.85 -11.25
CA LEU A 178 5.98 6.04 -11.96
C LEU A 178 7.18 6.71 -11.29
N GLU A 179 7.36 6.54 -9.99
CA GLU A 179 8.44 7.17 -9.21
C GLU A 179 9.68 6.27 -9.06
N THR A 180 9.67 5.03 -9.57
CA THR A 180 10.85 4.16 -9.48
C THR A 180 11.80 4.31 -10.67
N ALA A 181 13.11 4.26 -10.39
CA ALA A 181 14.15 4.21 -11.41
C ALA A 181 13.99 3.02 -12.37
N CYS A 182 13.41 1.89 -11.92
CA CYS A 182 13.18 0.74 -12.78
C CYS A 182 12.21 1.03 -13.94
N HIS A 183 11.30 2.00 -13.79
CA HIS A 183 10.37 2.45 -14.82
C HIS A 183 10.83 3.74 -15.50
N GLN A 184 11.44 4.67 -14.75
CA GLN A 184 11.92 5.94 -15.31
C GLN A 184 13.14 5.75 -16.23
N ASP A 185 14.07 4.87 -15.82
CA ASP A 185 15.34 4.63 -16.52
C ASP A 185 15.41 3.24 -17.18
N GLY A 186 14.32 2.47 -17.10
CA GLY A 186 14.24 1.10 -17.61
C GLY A 186 12.87 0.76 -18.19
N ASP A 187 12.72 -0.48 -18.65
CA ASP A 187 11.50 -0.95 -19.33
C ASP A 187 10.52 -1.67 -18.38
N MET A 188 10.62 -1.45 -17.05
CA MET A 188 9.73 -2.13 -16.11
C MET A 188 8.29 -1.66 -16.29
N SER A 189 7.35 -2.60 -16.35
CA SER A 189 5.91 -2.36 -16.39
C SER A 189 5.17 -3.30 -15.44
N CYS A 190 3.87 -3.11 -15.26
CA CYS A 190 3.06 -4.02 -14.42
C CYS A 190 3.18 -5.48 -14.87
N VAL A 191 3.14 -5.75 -16.17
CA VAL A 191 3.24 -7.10 -16.74
C VAL A 191 4.66 -7.69 -16.70
N SER A 192 5.65 -6.94 -16.20
CA SER A 192 6.98 -7.49 -15.88
C SER A 192 6.95 -8.41 -14.65
N CYS A 193 5.94 -8.23 -13.78
CA CYS A 193 5.75 -8.98 -12.55
C CYS A 193 4.38 -9.67 -12.47
N HIS A 194 3.34 -9.08 -13.08
CA HIS A 194 1.98 -9.61 -13.05
C HIS A 194 1.62 -10.36 -14.32
N SER A 195 0.69 -11.32 -14.20
CA SER A 195 0.07 -12.01 -15.32
C SER A 195 -1.43 -12.03 -15.12
N MET A 196 -2.18 -11.36 -15.99
CA MET A 196 -3.65 -11.31 -15.89
C MET A 196 -4.33 -12.64 -16.23
N HIS A 197 -3.58 -13.57 -16.83
CA HIS A 197 -4.06 -14.88 -17.23
C HIS A 197 -3.17 -15.96 -16.64
N LYS A 198 -3.77 -17.08 -16.20
CA LYS A 198 -3.03 -18.27 -15.74
C LYS A 198 -2.11 -18.02 -14.53
N SER A 199 -2.40 -17.01 -13.71
CA SER A 199 -1.84 -16.80 -12.37
C SER A 199 -2.85 -17.20 -11.30
N ASP A 200 -2.42 -17.18 -10.03
CA ASP A 200 -3.36 -17.05 -8.92
C ASP A 200 -4.13 -15.71 -9.07
N PRO A 201 -5.45 -15.67 -8.89
CA PRO A 201 -6.18 -14.40 -8.84
C PRO A 201 -5.79 -13.51 -7.66
N ASP A 202 -5.22 -14.07 -6.58
CA ASP A 202 -4.63 -13.30 -5.49
C ASP A 202 -3.30 -12.69 -5.95
N ASP A 203 -3.19 -11.36 -5.85
CA ASP A 203 -2.12 -10.51 -6.38
C ASP A 203 -1.81 -10.60 -7.91
N MET A 204 -2.28 -11.63 -8.61
CA MET A 204 -2.02 -11.88 -10.03
C MET A 204 -0.53 -11.88 -10.41
N LEU A 205 0.32 -12.36 -9.51
CA LEU A 205 1.76 -12.48 -9.78
C LEU A 205 2.02 -13.54 -10.85
N ALA A 206 2.86 -13.20 -11.83
CA ALA A 206 3.32 -14.16 -12.80
C ALA A 206 4.18 -15.24 -12.12
N LYS A 207 4.32 -16.39 -12.77
CA LYS A 207 5.04 -17.54 -12.20
C LYS A 207 6.46 -17.15 -11.72
N LYS A 208 6.77 -17.42 -10.45
CA LYS A 208 8.02 -17.08 -9.73
C LYS A 208 8.17 -15.61 -9.33
N MET A 209 7.23 -14.74 -9.69
CA MET A 209 7.26 -13.32 -9.30
C MET A 209 6.79 -13.08 -7.86
N GLU A 210 6.58 -14.16 -7.09
CA GLU A 210 6.48 -14.15 -5.64
C GLU A 210 7.85 -14.30 -4.93
N THR A 211 8.93 -14.46 -5.72
CA THR A 211 10.31 -14.69 -5.23
C THR A 211 11.26 -13.62 -5.76
N ASN A 212 12.51 -13.61 -5.26
CA ASN A 212 13.59 -12.76 -5.79
C ASN A 212 13.79 -12.81 -7.31
N GLN A 213 13.23 -13.80 -8.02
CA GLN A 213 13.24 -13.88 -9.47
C GLN A 213 12.72 -12.60 -10.16
N ALA A 214 11.74 -11.90 -9.57
CA ALA A 214 11.23 -10.66 -10.16
C ALA A 214 12.26 -9.53 -10.21
N CYS A 215 13.19 -9.50 -9.26
CA CYS A 215 14.24 -8.50 -9.21
C CYS A 215 15.46 -8.96 -10.01
N ILE A 216 15.90 -10.20 -9.82
CA ILE A 216 17.14 -10.70 -10.43
C ILE A 216 17.01 -11.00 -11.94
N GLN A 217 15.80 -10.95 -12.52
CA GLN A 217 15.64 -11.00 -13.98
C GLN A 217 16.32 -9.80 -14.66
N CYS A 218 16.37 -8.65 -14.00
CA CYS A 218 17.12 -7.48 -14.43
C CYS A 218 18.45 -7.35 -13.64
N HIS A 219 18.44 -7.63 -12.33
CA HIS A 219 19.60 -7.49 -11.45
C HIS A 219 20.36 -8.80 -11.21
N SER A 220 20.77 -9.46 -12.30
CA SER A 220 21.37 -10.80 -12.26
C SER A 220 22.66 -10.91 -11.42
N SER A 221 23.35 -9.79 -11.17
CA SER A 221 24.57 -9.71 -10.34
C SER A 221 24.33 -10.18 -8.91
N TYR A 222 23.14 -9.99 -8.35
CA TYR A 222 22.83 -10.35 -6.96
C TYR A 222 22.53 -11.83 -6.76
N LYS A 223 22.32 -12.60 -7.84
CA LYS A 223 21.97 -14.04 -7.76
C LYS A 223 23.03 -14.87 -7.02
N LYS A 224 24.31 -14.48 -7.07
CA LYS A 224 25.42 -15.22 -6.44
C LYS A 224 25.89 -14.63 -5.12
N ASN A 225 25.47 -13.41 -4.80
CA ASN A 225 25.98 -12.63 -3.68
C ASN A 225 24.82 -12.13 -2.81
N LEU A 226 23.74 -12.91 -2.70
CA LEU A 226 22.51 -12.47 -2.03
C LEU A 226 22.77 -12.09 -0.58
N SER A 227 23.30 -12.99 0.24
CA SER A 227 23.62 -12.70 1.65
C SER A 227 24.67 -11.61 1.83
N ALA A 228 25.61 -11.45 0.89
CA ALA A 228 26.59 -10.37 0.94
C ALA A 228 25.95 -9.00 0.64
N HIS A 229 24.88 -8.98 -0.17
CA HIS A 229 24.13 -7.77 -0.43
C HIS A 229 23.10 -7.49 0.67
N THR A 230 22.36 -8.50 1.14
CA THR A 230 21.25 -8.31 2.08
C THR A 230 21.72 -8.29 3.53
N HIS A 231 22.92 -8.80 3.83
CA HIS A 231 23.42 -9.04 5.18
C HIS A 231 22.56 -9.99 6.02
N HIS A 232 21.70 -10.77 5.36
CA HIS A 232 20.83 -11.77 5.97
C HIS A 232 21.16 -13.18 5.46
N ALA A 233 20.78 -14.20 6.24
CA ALA A 233 20.88 -15.60 5.79
C ALA A 233 20.07 -15.79 4.49
N GLU A 234 20.60 -16.57 3.54
CA GLU A 234 20.08 -16.69 2.18
C GLU A 234 18.58 -17.09 2.13
N GLU A 235 18.19 -18.04 2.98
CA GLU A 235 16.82 -18.56 3.05
C GLU A 235 15.89 -17.75 3.97
N SER A 236 16.39 -16.69 4.61
CA SER A 236 15.60 -15.89 5.54
C SER A 236 14.71 -14.88 4.81
N GLN A 237 13.65 -14.43 5.49
CA GLN A 237 12.78 -13.37 4.99
C GLN A 237 13.54 -12.05 4.74
N GLY A 238 14.62 -11.77 5.47
CA GLY A 238 15.48 -10.61 5.24
C GLY A 238 16.27 -10.66 3.92
N SER A 239 16.36 -11.83 3.28
CA SER A 239 16.96 -11.99 1.96
C SER A 239 15.95 -11.91 0.80
N GLN A 240 14.67 -11.65 1.07
CA GLN A 240 13.68 -11.37 0.02
C GLN A 240 13.74 -9.90 -0.39
N CYS A 241 14.08 -9.61 -1.65
CA CYS A 241 14.24 -8.25 -2.18
C CYS A 241 13.05 -7.35 -1.87
N TYR A 242 11.82 -7.89 -1.96
CA TYR A 242 10.60 -7.17 -1.64
C TYR A 242 10.56 -6.60 -0.24
N ASN A 243 11.08 -7.31 0.77
CA ASN A 243 10.96 -6.87 2.15
C ASN A 243 11.75 -5.59 2.43
N CYS A 244 12.78 -5.32 1.65
CA CYS A 244 13.59 -4.10 1.74
C CYS A 244 13.18 -3.03 0.72
N HIS A 245 12.99 -3.43 -0.53
CA HIS A 245 12.79 -2.50 -1.65
C HIS A 245 11.31 -2.25 -1.99
N MET A 246 10.39 -3.05 -1.45
CA MET A 246 8.93 -2.91 -1.58
C MET A 246 8.25 -3.19 -0.24
N PRO A 247 8.60 -2.46 0.84
CA PRO A 247 8.11 -2.74 2.18
C PRO A 247 6.60 -2.52 2.29
N HIS A 248 5.96 -3.10 3.31
CA HIS A 248 4.52 -2.96 3.54
C HIS A 248 4.18 -1.61 4.18
N THR A 249 4.35 -0.51 3.44
CA THR A 249 4.16 0.87 3.94
C THR A 249 2.83 1.49 3.51
N SER A 250 1.97 0.74 2.81
CA SER A 250 0.64 1.19 2.38
C SER A 250 -0.45 0.49 3.16
N PHE A 251 -1.47 1.24 3.61
CA PHE A 251 -2.64 0.67 4.29
C PHE A 251 -3.77 0.39 3.30
N ALA A 252 -4.36 -0.81 3.37
CA ALA A 252 -5.61 -1.11 2.67
C ALA A 252 -6.33 -2.32 3.27
N LEU A 253 -7.68 -2.29 3.23
CA LEU A 253 -8.57 -3.38 3.68
C LEU A 253 -8.15 -4.01 5.02
N LEU A 254 -7.81 -3.17 6.01
CA LEU A 254 -7.39 -3.61 7.35
C LEU A 254 -6.11 -4.48 7.31
N SER A 255 -5.23 -4.20 6.35
CA SER A 255 -3.93 -4.85 6.16
C SER A 255 -2.86 -3.84 5.75
N ALA A 256 -1.59 -4.26 5.81
CA ALA A 256 -0.48 -3.58 5.18
C ALA A 256 -0.20 -4.21 3.81
N ILE A 257 0.03 -3.38 2.79
CA ILE A 257 0.31 -3.74 1.40
C ILE A 257 1.66 -3.18 1.00
N ARG A 258 2.36 -3.87 0.10
CA ARG A 258 3.67 -3.47 -0.41
C ARG A 258 3.60 -2.17 -1.21
N SER A 259 4.55 -1.29 -0.96
CA SER A 259 4.81 -0.16 -1.85
C SER A 259 5.26 -0.67 -3.22
N HIS A 260 4.74 -0.05 -4.28
CA HIS A 260 5.19 -0.27 -5.66
C HIS A 260 6.18 0.79 -6.14
N GLN A 261 6.56 1.72 -5.27
CA GLN A 261 7.72 2.58 -5.49
C GLN A 261 8.95 1.84 -5.00
N VAL A 262 9.58 1.10 -5.93
CA VAL A 262 10.81 0.35 -5.66
C VAL A 262 11.94 1.34 -5.41
N ASP A 263 12.39 1.43 -4.15
CA ASP A 263 13.48 2.30 -3.71
C ASP A 263 14.53 1.53 -2.91
N SER A 264 15.64 2.18 -2.56
CA SER A 264 16.65 1.60 -1.67
C SER A 264 16.41 2.09 -0.24
N PRO A 265 16.51 1.21 0.78
CA PRO A 265 16.35 1.62 2.18
C PRO A 265 17.20 2.82 2.55
N ASP A 266 16.56 3.77 3.22
CA ASP A 266 17.17 5.01 3.71
C ASP A 266 16.40 5.50 4.94
N VAL A 267 17.13 6.04 5.91
CA VAL A 267 16.57 6.61 7.14
C VAL A 267 16.17 8.07 6.95
N ALA A 268 16.78 8.81 6.01
CA ALA A 268 16.49 10.23 5.86
C ALA A 268 15.01 10.50 5.56
N ALA A 269 14.38 9.68 4.71
CA ALA A 269 12.94 9.76 4.44
C ALA A 269 12.10 9.55 5.71
N SER A 270 12.37 8.49 6.48
CA SER A 270 11.66 8.21 7.73
C SER A 270 11.83 9.32 8.78
N ALA A 271 13.04 9.85 8.91
CA ALA A 271 13.32 10.95 9.85
C ALA A 271 12.57 12.23 9.47
N ALA A 272 12.46 12.53 8.16
CA ALA A 272 11.82 13.75 7.69
C ALA A 272 10.29 13.66 7.65
N THR A 273 9.75 12.46 7.39
CA THR A 273 8.32 12.28 7.04
C THR A 273 7.54 11.41 8.00
N GLY A 274 8.20 10.67 8.89
CA GLY A 274 7.58 9.66 9.74
C GLY A 274 7.16 8.38 8.99
N ARG A 275 7.47 8.24 7.70
CA ARG A 275 7.17 7.02 6.95
C ARG A 275 7.90 5.81 7.59
N PRO A 276 7.23 4.68 7.86
CA PRO A 276 7.92 3.47 8.33
C PRO A 276 8.98 2.99 7.34
N ASN A 277 10.12 2.51 7.82
CA ASN A 277 11.20 1.95 6.98
C ASN A 277 11.23 0.42 7.03
N ALA A 278 11.72 -0.19 5.96
CA ALA A 278 11.79 -1.64 5.81
C ALA A 278 12.48 -2.39 6.97
N CYS A 279 13.55 -1.82 7.54
CA CYS A 279 14.33 -2.48 8.57
C CYS A 279 13.53 -2.62 9.87
N ASN A 280 13.00 -1.51 10.39
CA ASN A 280 12.24 -1.52 11.65
C ASN A 280 10.89 -2.25 11.52
N LEU A 281 10.34 -2.42 10.32
CA LEU A 281 9.12 -3.21 10.11
C LEU A 281 9.30 -4.72 10.41
N CYS A 282 10.54 -5.23 10.36
CA CYS A 282 10.92 -6.57 10.86
C CYS A 282 11.60 -6.50 12.24
N HIS A 283 12.53 -5.55 12.42
CA HIS A 283 13.22 -5.25 13.67
C HIS A 283 12.40 -4.25 14.50
N ALA A 284 11.19 -4.67 14.85
CA ALA A 284 10.19 -3.88 15.56
C ALA A 284 10.60 -3.55 17.00
N ASP A 285 11.67 -4.16 17.49
CA ASP A 285 12.31 -3.89 18.77
C ASP A 285 13.46 -2.86 18.69
N GLN A 286 13.78 -2.33 17.51
CA GLN A 286 14.92 -1.44 17.30
C GLN A 286 14.53 0.00 16.99
N SER A 287 15.40 0.95 17.34
CA SER A 287 15.21 2.38 17.07
C SER A 287 15.53 2.74 15.61
N LEU A 288 15.22 3.99 15.23
CA LEU A 288 15.55 4.49 13.90
C LEU A 288 17.07 4.72 13.76
N GLN A 289 17.73 5.15 14.84
CA GLN A 289 19.18 5.29 14.91
C GLN A 289 19.90 3.95 14.67
N TRP A 290 19.39 2.86 15.25
CA TRP A 290 19.92 1.51 14.99
C TRP A 290 19.91 1.20 13.48
N THR A 291 18.82 1.50 12.79
CA THR A 291 18.73 1.32 11.34
C THR A 291 19.76 2.18 10.61
N ALA A 292 19.94 3.43 11.04
CA ALA A 292 20.89 4.36 10.42
C ALA A 292 22.34 3.86 10.54
N GLU A 293 22.72 3.32 11.70
CA GLU A 293 24.04 2.75 11.97
C GLU A 293 24.33 1.55 11.07
N PHE A 294 23.38 0.61 10.95
CA PHE A 294 23.56 -0.57 10.09
C PHE A 294 23.60 -0.20 8.60
N LEU A 295 22.76 0.74 8.14
CA LEU A 295 22.82 1.21 6.75
C LEU A 295 24.12 1.96 6.44
N ASN A 296 24.68 2.67 7.43
CA ASN A 296 25.99 3.30 7.29
C ASN A 296 27.11 2.26 7.24
N GLU A 297 27.11 1.29 8.15
CA GLU A 297 28.13 0.24 8.20
C GLU A 297 28.16 -0.60 6.92
N TRP A 298 26.99 -0.99 6.41
CA TRP A 298 26.87 -1.91 5.28
C TRP A 298 26.98 -1.24 3.92
N TYR A 299 26.46 -0.02 3.78
CA TYR A 299 26.29 0.64 2.48
C TYR A 299 26.81 2.07 2.43
N GLU A 300 27.53 2.53 3.47
CA GLU A 300 28.10 3.88 3.57
C GLU A 300 27.04 5.00 3.45
N LYS A 301 25.78 4.71 3.77
CA LYS A 301 24.70 5.70 3.80
C LYS A 301 24.96 6.75 4.89
N PRO A 302 24.79 8.05 4.65
CA PRO A 302 24.93 9.06 5.69
C PRO A 302 23.98 8.79 6.85
N ILE A 303 24.46 8.93 8.09
CA ILE A 303 23.60 8.90 9.28
C ILE A 303 22.95 10.28 9.40
N PRO A 304 21.63 10.42 9.19
CA PRO A 304 20.97 11.70 9.37
C PRO A 304 20.85 12.06 10.84
N GLU A 305 20.66 13.35 11.14
CA GLU A 305 20.28 13.78 12.47
C GLU A 305 18.85 13.29 12.76
N VAL A 306 18.67 12.55 13.87
CA VAL A 306 17.38 12.04 14.33
C VAL A 306 17.07 12.55 15.73
N ALA A 307 15.79 12.71 16.04
CA ALA A 307 15.34 13.14 17.37
C ALA A 307 15.80 12.16 18.46
N ASN A 308 15.96 12.63 19.71
CA ASN A 308 16.39 11.77 20.82
C ASN A 308 15.50 10.53 20.99
N GLU A 309 14.18 10.67 20.84
CA GLU A 309 13.24 9.54 20.89
C GLU A 309 13.52 8.50 19.80
N ASP A 310 13.96 8.94 18.62
CA ASP A 310 14.34 8.05 17.50
C ASP A 310 15.68 7.36 17.70
N GLN A 311 16.45 7.79 18.70
CA GLN A 311 17.68 7.11 19.13
C GLN A 311 17.38 6.02 20.15
N GLU A 312 16.48 6.32 21.09
CA GLU A 312 16.29 5.51 22.30
C GLU A 312 15.08 4.58 22.25
N ILE A 313 14.07 4.83 21.41
CA ILE A 313 12.81 4.10 21.41
C ILE A 313 12.64 3.37 20.09
N SER A 314 12.03 2.18 20.14
CA SER A 314 11.69 1.42 18.94
C SER A 314 10.85 2.28 17.98
N SER A 315 11.25 2.29 16.70
CA SER A 315 10.53 3.07 15.68
C SER A 315 9.09 2.58 15.51
N VAL A 316 8.86 1.25 15.59
CA VAL A 316 7.52 0.66 15.50
C VAL A 316 6.70 0.99 16.74
N LEU A 317 7.27 0.93 17.95
CA LEU A 317 6.56 1.35 19.17
C LEU A 317 6.18 2.82 19.13
N LYS A 318 7.06 3.67 18.61
CA LYS A 318 6.80 5.10 18.43
C LYS A 318 5.60 5.31 17.49
N HIS A 319 5.59 4.64 16.33
CA HIS A 319 4.46 4.69 15.40
C HIS A 319 3.18 4.13 16.02
N LEU A 320 3.26 3.06 16.80
CA LEU A 320 2.13 2.42 17.46
C LEU A 320 1.47 3.33 18.51
N LEU A 321 2.28 4.02 19.32
CA LEU A 321 1.79 4.75 20.49
C LEU A 321 1.50 6.23 20.21
N GLN A 322 2.30 6.87 19.35
CA GLN A 322 2.16 8.30 19.07
C GLN A 322 1.90 8.68 17.61
N GLY A 323 2.08 7.75 16.66
CA GLY A 323 1.87 8.03 15.23
C GLY A 323 0.41 8.31 14.86
N ASP A 324 0.16 8.76 13.64
CA ASP A 324 -1.20 8.92 13.10
C ASP A 324 -1.93 7.57 12.95
N ALA A 325 -3.24 7.59 12.70
CA ALA A 325 -4.03 6.36 12.61
C ALA A 325 -3.51 5.35 11.57
N GLY A 326 -2.92 5.82 10.46
CA GLY A 326 -2.30 4.97 9.46
C GLY A 326 -1.02 4.32 9.95
N GLN A 327 -0.14 5.10 10.59
CA GLN A 327 1.07 4.59 11.22
C GLN A 327 0.75 3.57 12.31
N ARG A 328 -0.25 3.84 13.17
CA ARG A 328 -0.69 2.91 14.22
C ARG A 328 -1.23 1.60 13.64
N ALA A 329 -2.04 1.67 12.58
CA ALA A 329 -2.52 0.47 11.89
C ALA A 329 -1.38 -0.34 11.26
N LEU A 330 -0.44 0.31 10.57
CA LEU A 330 0.71 -0.36 9.98
C LEU A 330 1.60 -0.98 11.06
N ALA A 331 1.92 -0.26 12.13
CA ALA A 331 2.69 -0.77 13.26
C ALA A 331 2.00 -2.00 13.88
N ALA A 332 0.71 -1.90 14.17
CA ALA A 332 -0.07 -3.01 14.73
C ALA A 332 -0.04 -4.25 13.84
N TRP A 333 -0.19 -4.07 12.52
CA TRP A 333 -0.10 -5.18 11.56
C TRP A 333 1.27 -5.84 11.60
N HIS A 334 2.35 -5.05 11.60
CA HIS A 334 3.72 -5.57 11.63
C HIS A 334 4.05 -6.30 12.92
N LEU A 335 3.54 -5.86 14.06
CA LEU A 335 3.69 -6.61 15.31
C LEU A 335 3.05 -8.01 15.23
N GLY A 336 1.98 -8.18 14.45
CA GLY A 336 1.37 -9.50 14.21
C GLY A 336 2.00 -10.31 13.06
N TRP A 337 2.84 -9.67 12.22
CA TRP A 337 3.40 -10.28 11.01
C TRP A 337 4.45 -11.35 11.37
N PRO A 338 4.34 -12.60 10.85
CA PRO A 338 5.26 -13.67 11.20
C PRO A 338 6.74 -13.30 11.07
N SER A 339 7.15 -12.67 9.96
CA SER A 339 8.55 -12.28 9.73
C SER A 339 9.09 -11.30 10.78
N SER A 340 8.24 -10.39 11.27
CA SER A 340 8.63 -9.46 12.32
C SER A 340 8.73 -10.15 13.68
N LYS A 341 7.80 -11.06 14.00
CA LYS A 341 7.84 -11.84 15.24
C LYS A 341 9.05 -12.77 15.31
N ASP A 342 9.39 -13.43 14.20
CA ASP A 342 10.54 -14.32 14.13
C ASP A 342 11.87 -13.60 14.42
N VAL A 343 11.91 -12.28 14.18
CA VAL A 343 13.10 -11.43 14.39
C VAL A 343 13.06 -10.70 15.73
N SER A 344 11.91 -10.13 16.08
CA SER A 344 11.73 -9.26 17.25
C SER A 344 11.22 -10.00 18.51
N GLY A 345 11.02 -11.32 18.43
CA GLY A 345 10.49 -12.16 19.50
C GLY A 345 8.96 -12.24 19.52
N HIS A 346 8.40 -13.01 20.44
CA HIS A 346 6.96 -13.37 20.44
C HIS A 346 6.20 -12.94 21.72
N HIS A 347 6.74 -12.01 22.50
CA HIS A 347 6.29 -11.83 23.89
C HIS A 347 5.91 -10.41 24.30
N TRP A 348 6.63 -9.38 23.88
CA TRP A 348 6.41 -8.01 24.36
C TRP A 348 5.25 -7.31 23.62
N GLN A 349 4.99 -7.70 22.38
CA GLN A 349 4.03 -7.04 21.48
C GLN A 349 2.60 -7.00 22.03
N PRO A 350 2.04 -8.09 22.61
CA PRO A 350 0.68 -8.07 23.15
C PRO A 350 0.43 -6.96 24.17
N ARG A 351 1.45 -6.59 24.96
CA ARG A 351 1.33 -5.50 25.93
C ARG A 351 1.00 -4.20 25.23
N PHE A 352 1.75 -3.83 24.20
CA PHE A 352 1.56 -2.55 23.52
C PHE A 352 0.41 -2.59 22.51
N LEU A 353 0.13 -3.74 21.89
CA LEU A 353 -1.08 -3.93 21.07
C LEU A 353 -2.37 -3.70 21.87
N ALA A 354 -2.37 -3.98 23.18
CA ALA A 354 -3.51 -3.72 24.04
C ALA A 354 -3.89 -2.22 24.07
N GLU A 355 -2.93 -1.31 23.94
CA GLU A 355 -3.15 0.15 23.93
C GLU A 355 -3.91 0.64 22.69
N LEU A 356 -4.08 -0.22 21.69
CA LEU A 356 -4.87 0.09 20.50
C LEU A 356 -6.28 -0.52 20.55
N LEU A 357 -6.65 -1.23 21.62
CA LEU A 357 -8.00 -1.79 21.76
C LEU A 357 -9.05 -0.72 22.13
N ASP A 358 -8.64 0.50 22.47
CA ASP A 358 -9.54 1.64 22.65
C ASP A 358 -9.19 2.81 21.71
N ASP A 359 -8.38 2.57 20.67
CA ASP A 359 -8.03 3.57 19.67
C ASP A 359 -9.29 4.21 19.05
N PRO A 360 -9.33 5.53 18.77
CA PRO A 360 -10.51 6.17 18.17
C PRO A 360 -11.00 5.53 16.86
N TYR A 361 -10.08 4.97 16.06
CA TYR A 361 -10.37 4.41 14.75
C TYR A 361 -10.66 2.90 14.83
N ALA A 362 -11.88 2.51 14.45
CA ALA A 362 -12.30 1.10 14.41
C ALA A 362 -11.38 0.21 13.57
N ALA A 363 -10.81 0.75 12.48
CA ALA A 363 -9.84 0.04 11.65
C ALA A 363 -8.56 -0.30 12.42
N VAL A 364 -8.01 0.64 13.19
CA VAL A 364 -6.81 0.43 14.03
C VAL A 364 -7.11 -0.63 15.09
N ARG A 365 -8.25 -0.51 15.78
CA ARG A 365 -8.72 -1.49 16.77
C ARG A 365 -8.83 -2.90 16.19
N TYR A 366 -9.37 -3.04 14.98
CA TYR A 366 -9.49 -4.34 14.30
C TYR A 366 -8.13 -4.94 13.97
N VAL A 367 -7.21 -4.14 13.40
CA VAL A 367 -5.87 -4.60 13.03
C VAL A 367 -5.09 -5.02 14.27
N ALA A 368 -5.12 -4.23 15.33
CA ALA A 368 -4.50 -4.55 16.61
C ALA A 368 -5.06 -5.85 17.21
N TYR A 369 -6.38 -6.02 17.19
CA TYR A 369 -7.02 -7.26 17.62
C TYR A 369 -6.59 -8.48 16.79
N LYS A 370 -6.54 -8.36 15.46
CA LYS A 370 -6.08 -9.43 14.57
C LYS A 370 -4.63 -9.81 14.86
N ALA A 371 -3.76 -8.82 15.07
CA ALA A 371 -2.37 -9.04 15.46
C ALA A 371 -2.26 -9.72 16.82
N LEU A 372 -3.03 -9.25 17.82
CA LEU A 372 -3.04 -9.77 19.18
C LEU A 372 -3.40 -11.26 19.23
N LYS A 373 -4.38 -11.69 18.44
CA LYS A 373 -4.77 -13.10 18.33
C LYS A 373 -3.69 -14.04 17.80
N SER A 374 -2.63 -13.50 17.20
CA SER A 374 -1.50 -14.28 16.70
C SER A 374 -0.46 -14.63 17.77
N PHE A 375 -0.70 -14.23 19.02
CA PHE A 375 0.17 -14.46 20.17
C PHE A 375 -0.44 -15.46 21.16
N SER A 376 0.44 -16.15 21.89
CA SER A 376 0.04 -17.16 22.87
C SER A 376 -0.80 -16.56 23.99
N GLY A 377 -1.91 -17.21 24.34
CA GLY A 377 -2.85 -16.77 25.37
C GLY A 377 -3.92 -15.79 24.88
N PHE A 378 -3.88 -15.38 23.61
CA PHE A 378 -4.83 -14.46 22.99
C PHE A 378 -5.63 -15.08 21.84
N GLU A 379 -5.41 -16.36 21.51
CA GLU A 379 -6.03 -17.04 20.37
C GLU A 379 -7.57 -17.02 20.43
N SER A 380 -8.11 -17.10 21.66
CA SER A 380 -9.54 -17.05 21.94
C SER A 380 -9.99 -15.72 22.58
N PHE A 381 -9.19 -14.66 22.49
CA PHE A 381 -9.53 -13.36 23.05
C PHE A 381 -10.81 -12.82 22.37
N GLY A 382 -11.87 -12.62 23.15
CA GLY A 382 -13.14 -12.10 22.65
C GLY A 382 -13.16 -10.58 22.66
N TYR A 383 -13.41 -9.98 21.49
CA TYR A 383 -13.39 -8.53 21.33
C TYR A 383 -14.33 -8.08 20.21
N ASP A 384 -15.12 -7.04 20.49
CA ASP A 384 -15.96 -6.32 19.54
C ASP A 384 -15.34 -4.93 19.33
N TYR A 385 -14.73 -4.75 18.17
CA TYR A 385 -13.98 -3.54 17.82
C TYR A 385 -14.88 -2.36 17.47
N VAL A 386 -16.21 -2.52 17.43
CA VAL A 386 -17.18 -1.41 17.28
C VAL A 386 -18.06 -1.23 18.52
N ALA A 387 -17.68 -1.85 19.64
CA ALA A 387 -18.37 -1.70 20.92
C ALA A 387 -18.26 -0.28 21.50
N SER A 388 -19.01 -0.01 22.57
CA SER A 388 -18.95 1.26 23.29
C SER A 388 -17.60 1.48 23.97
N ASP A 389 -17.20 2.75 24.16
CA ASP A 389 -15.91 3.14 24.78
C ASP A 389 -15.61 2.39 26.07
N LYS A 390 -16.62 2.22 26.94
CA LYS A 390 -16.49 1.45 28.18
C LYS A 390 -16.08 -0.01 27.92
N GLN A 391 -16.70 -0.66 26.95
CA GLN A 391 -16.39 -2.06 26.60
C GLN A 391 -15.01 -2.18 25.95
N LEU A 392 -14.59 -1.18 25.19
CA LEU A 392 -13.26 -1.09 24.59
C LEU A 392 -12.17 -0.97 25.67
N GLN A 393 -12.32 -0.04 26.62
CA GLN A 393 -11.42 0.14 27.76
C GLN A 393 -11.37 -1.10 28.67
N GLU A 394 -12.51 -1.75 28.90
CA GLU A 394 -12.55 -3.04 29.60
C GLU A 394 -11.78 -4.13 28.84
N ALA A 395 -11.81 -4.14 27.51
CA ALA A 395 -11.06 -5.10 26.70
C ALA A 395 -9.55 -4.84 26.75
N GLN A 396 -9.11 -3.59 26.60
CA GLN A 396 -7.72 -3.17 26.82
C GLN A 396 -7.22 -3.65 28.18
N SER A 397 -7.96 -3.34 29.25
CA SER A 397 -7.60 -3.75 30.62
C SER A 397 -7.48 -5.27 30.75
N ARG A 398 -8.40 -6.04 30.17
CA ARG A 398 -8.32 -7.51 30.16
C ARG A 398 -7.08 -8.01 29.41
N ALA A 399 -6.74 -7.41 28.28
CA ALA A 399 -5.56 -7.81 27.50
C ALA A 399 -4.26 -7.57 28.27
N VAL A 400 -4.12 -6.41 28.93
CA VAL A 400 -2.98 -6.11 29.81
C VAL A 400 -2.86 -7.14 30.93
N VAL A 401 -3.97 -7.46 31.62
CA VAL A 401 -3.98 -8.46 32.69
C VAL A 401 -3.61 -9.87 32.20
N ILE A 402 -4.03 -10.26 30.99
CA ILE A 402 -3.66 -11.56 30.41
C ILE A 402 -2.14 -11.60 30.20
N TRP A 403 -1.56 -10.55 29.61
CA TRP A 403 -0.12 -10.47 29.38
C TRP A 403 0.68 -10.50 30.69
N GLU A 404 0.31 -9.69 31.68
CA GLU A 404 1.00 -9.64 32.98
C GLU A 404 1.00 -11.01 33.70
N LYS A 405 -0.05 -11.82 33.52
CA LYS A 405 -0.14 -13.17 34.09
C LYS A 405 0.78 -14.20 33.42
N GLN A 406 1.23 -13.95 32.19
CA GLN A 406 2.19 -14.83 31.51
C GLN A 406 3.60 -14.70 32.10
N GLY A 407 3.84 -13.68 32.93
CA GLY A 407 5.10 -13.43 33.62
C GLY A 407 6.05 -12.54 32.79
N ASN A 408 6.90 -11.77 33.46
CA ASN A 408 7.67 -10.69 32.83
C ASN A 408 9.09 -11.09 32.40
N ALA A 409 9.53 -12.33 32.66
CA ALA A 409 10.89 -12.76 32.37
C ALA A 409 10.99 -13.30 30.94
N PHE A 410 11.04 -12.41 29.95
CA PHE A 410 11.28 -12.78 28.56
C PHE A 410 12.72 -12.43 28.16
N PRO A 411 13.61 -13.42 27.96
CA PRO A 411 14.99 -13.17 27.53
C PRO A 411 15.08 -12.41 26.20
N GLU A 412 14.07 -12.56 25.34
CA GLU A 412 13.97 -11.90 24.02
C GLU A 412 13.52 -10.44 24.11
N ALA A 413 12.93 -10.00 25.23
CA ALA A 413 12.44 -8.64 25.43
C ALA A 413 13.50 -7.68 26.01
N GLN A 414 14.78 -8.01 25.85
CA GLN A 414 15.91 -7.29 26.45
C GLN A 414 16.39 -6.08 25.64
N SER A 415 15.72 -5.75 24.53
CA SER A 415 16.02 -4.52 23.80
C SER A 415 15.72 -3.31 24.71
N PRO A 416 16.71 -2.45 25.01
CA PRO A 416 16.49 -1.25 25.83
C PRO A 416 15.49 -0.28 25.17
N GLN A 417 15.21 -0.44 23.88
CA GLN A 417 14.29 0.38 23.11
C GLN A 417 12.80 0.01 23.28
N LEU A 418 12.46 -1.06 24.03
CA LEU A 418 11.10 -1.59 24.16
C LEU A 418 10.25 -1.00 25.29
N LEU A 419 10.69 0.08 25.95
CA LEU A 419 10.00 0.67 27.12
C LEU A 419 9.74 -0.36 28.25
N LEU A 420 10.58 -1.39 28.34
CA LEU A 420 10.57 -2.40 29.39
C LEU A 420 11.85 -2.27 30.23
N ASN A 421 11.71 -2.39 31.54
CA ASN A 421 12.84 -2.45 32.45
C ASN A 421 13.43 -3.87 32.52
N ASP A 422 14.56 -4.04 33.22
CA ASP A 422 15.24 -5.33 33.41
C ASP A 422 14.37 -6.44 34.03
N SER A 423 13.28 -6.06 34.70
CA SER A 423 12.30 -7.00 35.27
C SER A 423 11.13 -7.31 34.33
N GLY A 424 11.21 -6.84 33.08
CA GLY A 424 10.20 -6.94 32.03
C GLY A 424 8.92 -6.18 32.32
N ARG A 425 8.97 -5.14 33.16
CA ARG A 425 7.84 -4.25 33.44
C ARG A 425 7.92 -3.02 32.58
N VAL A 426 6.77 -2.53 32.13
CA VAL A 426 6.65 -1.31 31.33
C VAL A 426 7.09 -0.08 32.13
N HIS A 427 7.85 0.80 31.51
CA HIS A 427 8.12 2.15 31.99
C HIS A 427 6.86 3.02 31.85
N SER A 428 5.98 2.99 32.84
CA SER A 428 4.65 3.64 32.78
C SER A 428 4.70 5.13 32.45
N GLU A 429 5.68 5.88 32.97
CA GLU A 429 5.82 7.32 32.68
C GLU A 429 6.19 7.58 31.21
N GLN A 430 7.11 6.77 30.64
CA GLN A 430 7.49 6.89 29.23
C GLN A 430 6.35 6.46 28.29
N LEU A 431 5.66 5.37 28.64
CA LEU A 431 4.47 4.92 27.90
C LEU A 431 3.41 6.04 27.88
N GLN A 432 3.08 6.62 29.03
CA GLN A 432 2.10 7.69 29.10
C GLN A 432 2.56 8.93 28.31
N ALA A 433 3.84 9.29 28.39
CA ALA A 433 4.38 10.43 27.64
C ALA A 433 4.28 10.26 26.11
N LEU A 434 4.37 9.03 25.60
CA LEU A 434 4.12 8.74 24.18
C LEU A 434 2.63 8.79 23.85
N LEU A 435 1.77 8.18 24.67
CA LEU A 435 0.32 8.22 24.45
C LEU A 435 -0.24 9.65 24.48
N ASP A 436 0.29 10.53 25.34
CA ASP A 436 -0.07 11.94 25.42
C ASP A 436 0.31 12.74 24.15
N LYS A 437 1.23 12.20 23.33
CA LYS A 437 1.68 12.78 22.05
C LYS A 437 0.98 12.17 20.84
N ARG A 438 -0.01 11.28 21.04
CA ARG A 438 -0.69 10.60 19.95
C ARG A 438 -1.29 11.58 18.95
N ASP A 439 -0.93 11.40 17.67
CA ASP A 439 -1.52 12.16 16.58
C ASP A 439 -2.96 11.68 16.34
N ASP A 440 -3.90 12.43 16.90
CA ASP A 440 -5.34 12.28 16.71
C ASP A 440 -5.89 13.21 15.60
N THR A 441 -5.02 13.77 14.76
CA THR A 441 -5.45 14.56 13.61
C THR A 441 -6.37 13.71 12.72
N PRO A 442 -7.56 14.20 12.36
CA PRO A 442 -8.48 13.50 11.47
C PRO A 442 -7.81 13.13 10.15
N ILE A 443 -7.84 11.83 9.79
CA ILE A 443 -7.28 11.32 8.55
C ILE A 443 -8.24 10.33 7.88
N ARG A 444 -8.20 10.31 6.54
CA ARG A 444 -9.02 9.40 5.73
C ARG A 444 -8.15 8.61 4.75
N LEU A 445 -7.77 7.39 5.10
CA LEU A 445 -7.06 6.48 4.20
C LEU A 445 -8.07 5.55 3.53
N ARG A 446 -8.30 5.77 2.24
CA ARG A 446 -9.22 5.00 1.39
C ARG A 446 -8.52 4.55 0.12
N GLU A 447 -9.03 3.45 -0.43
CA GLU A 447 -8.67 2.96 -1.77
C GLU A 447 -9.19 3.83 -2.90
#